data_AF-A0A8J4DTU0-F1
#
_entry.id   AF-A0A8J4DTU0-F1
#
_cell.length_a   1.000
_cell.length_b   1.000
_cell.length_c   1.000
_cell.angle_alpha   90.00
_cell.angle_beta   90.00
_cell.angle_gamma   90.00
#
_symmetry.space_group_name_H-M   'P 1'
#
loop_
_entity.id
_entity.type
_entity.pdbx_description
1 polymer ?
#
loop_
_entity_poly.entity_id
_entity_poly.type
_entity_poly.pdbx_seq_one_letter_code
_entity_poly.pdbx_strand_id
1 'polypeptide(L)' 'MTVEVGERVGPDVPVRGGRLLRVYLARLVGDQEPRLIEHSALRWLSADELDDVVWLPADAPIVAALAPLLPRVSTP' A
#
# COMPACT_ATOMS: atom_id res chain seq x y z
N MET A 1 -13.24 4.92 -10.29
CA MET A 1 -12.75 5.29 -8.95
C MET A 1 -11.86 6.49 -9.12
N THR A 2 -12.04 7.51 -8.29
CA THR A 2 -11.22 8.73 -8.31
C THR A 2 -10.44 8.84 -7.02
N VAL A 3 -9.18 9.24 -7.12
CA VAL A 3 -8.29 9.43 -5.98
C VAL A 3 -7.63 10.79 -6.02
N GLU A 4 -7.38 11.35 -4.85
CA GLU A 4 -6.41 12.42 -4.65
C GLU A 4 -5.06 11.80 -4.31
N VAL A 5 -4.02 12.24 -5.03
CA VAL A 5 -2.64 11.77 -4.82
C VAL A 5 -2.00 12.59 -3.71
N GLY A 6 -1.40 11.90 -2.74
CA GLY A 6 -0.67 12.48 -1.62
C GLY A 6 0.85 12.32 -1.76
N GLU A 7 1.50 12.32 -0.59
CA GLU A 7 2.96 12.23 -0.48
C GLU A 7 3.52 10.91 -1.00
N ARG A 8 4.77 10.96 -1.46
CA ARG A 8 5.53 9.78 -1.86
C ARG A 8 5.88 8.93 -0.64
N VAL A 9 5.75 7.61 -0.79
CA VAL A 9 6.13 6.62 0.24
C VAL A 9 7.40 5.91 -0.19
N GLY A 10 8.42 5.97 0.67
CA GLY A 10 9.65 5.21 0.48
C GLY A 10 10.51 5.65 -0.71
N PRO A 11 11.56 4.86 -1.03
CA PRO A 11 12.51 5.14 -2.10
C PRO A 11 12.01 4.68 -3.48
N ASP A 12 12.81 4.94 -4.51
CA ASP A 12 12.64 4.29 -5.81
C ASP A 12 13.10 2.85 -5.67
N VAL A 13 12.25 1.89 -6.02
CA VAL A 13 12.59 0.47 -5.96
C VAL A 13 12.88 -0.03 -7.37
N PRO A 14 14.11 -0.48 -7.68
CA PRO A 14 14.40 -1.11 -8.96
C PRO A 14 13.58 -2.37 -9.17
N VAL A 15 12.93 -2.46 -10.33
CA VAL A 15 12.21 -3.66 -10.77
C VAL A 15 12.74 -4.14 -12.12
N ARG A 16 12.38 -5.37 -12.51
CA ARG A 16 12.89 -6.02 -13.72
C ARG A 16 12.73 -5.14 -14.96
N GLY A 17 13.74 -5.17 -15.84
CA GLY A 17 13.74 -4.44 -17.10
C GLY A 17 14.19 -2.98 -17.00
N GLY A 18 15.01 -2.63 -16.00
CA GLY A 18 15.54 -1.26 -15.86
C GLY A 18 14.49 -0.22 -15.46
N ARG A 19 13.41 -0.66 -14.81
CA ARG A 19 12.29 0.20 -14.40
C ARG A 19 12.36 0.50 -12.90
N LEU A 20 11.68 1.55 -12.48
CA LEU A 20 11.57 1.94 -11.07
C LEU A 20 10.10 1.90 -10.65
N LEU A 21 9.84 1.34 -9.46
CA LEU A 21 8.57 1.44 -8.76
C LEU A 21 8.61 2.66 -7.84
N ARG A 22 7.57 3.49 -7.93
CA ARG A 22 7.31 4.62 -7.03
C ARG A 22 5.90 4.48 -6.49
N VAL A 23 5.77 4.62 -5.18
CA VAL A 23 4.48 4.51 -4.49
C VAL A 23 4.14 5.85 -3.85
N TYR A 24 2.86 6.21 -3.92
CA TYR A 24 2.30 7.44 -3.38
C TYR A 24 1.08 7.10 -2.54
N LEU A 25 0.85 7.86 -1.49
CA LEU A 25 -0.42 7.81 -0.77
C LEU A 25 -1.56 8.24 -1.71
N ALA A 26 -2.73 7.66 -1.50
CA ALA A 26 -3.93 8.01 -2.24
C ALA A 26 -5.14 8.04 -1.32
N ARG A 27 -5.99 9.05 -1.47
CA ARG A 27 -7.28 9.16 -0.76
C ARG A 27 -8.41 8.99 -1.76
N LEU A 28 -9.37 8.12 -1.43
CA LEU A 28 -10.58 7.96 -2.23
C LEU A 28 -11.43 9.24 -2.16
N VAL A 29 -11.96 9.66 -3.32
CA VAL A 29 -12.83 10.83 -3.42
C VAL A 29 -14.29 10.39 -3.35
N GLY A 30 -15.03 10.94 -2.39
CA GLY A 30 -16.41 10.56 -2.10
C GLY A 30 -16.51 9.23 -1.34
N ASP A 31 -17.72 8.68 -1.27
CA ASP A 31 -18.00 7.40 -0.62
C ASP A 31 -17.86 6.26 -1.64
N GLN A 32 -16.61 5.93 -1.97
CA GLN A 32 -16.25 4.86 -2.91
C GLN A 32 -15.46 3.77 -2.21
N GLU A 33 -15.66 2.52 -2.64
CA GLU A 33 -14.86 1.38 -2.19
C GLU A 33 -14.11 0.73 -3.37
N PRO A 34 -12.85 0.27 -3.16
CA PRO A 34 -12.13 -0.50 -4.15
C PRO A 34 -12.86 -1.81 -4.45
N ARG A 35 -12.87 -2.23 -5.71
CA ARG A 35 -13.47 -3.49 -6.15
C ARG A 35 -12.38 -4.46 -6.58
N LEU A 36 -12.53 -5.72 -6.18
CA LEU A 36 -11.68 -6.80 -6.64
C LEU A 36 -12.05 -7.16 -8.09
N ILE A 37 -11.15 -6.91 -9.04
CA ILE A 37 -11.37 -7.20 -10.47
C ILE A 37 -10.52 -8.39 -10.93
N GLU A 38 -9.21 -8.34 -10.71
CA GLU A 38 -8.26 -9.33 -11.26
C GLU A 38 -7.49 -10.12 -10.19
N HIS A 39 -7.43 -9.61 -8.95
CA HIS A 39 -6.61 -10.22 -7.90
C HIS A 39 -7.40 -11.31 -7.17
N SER A 40 -6.70 -12.16 -6.41
CA SER A 40 -7.32 -13.25 -5.67
C SER A 40 -8.04 -12.81 -4.38
N ALA A 41 -7.65 -11.66 -3.82
CA ALA A 41 -8.22 -11.11 -2.59
C ALA A 41 -8.01 -9.59 -2.52
N LEU A 42 -8.87 -8.93 -1.72
CA LEU A 42 -8.75 -7.52 -1.34
C LEU A 42 -9.05 -7.39 0.17
N ARG A 43 -8.16 -6.75 0.91
CA ARG A 43 -8.28 -6.52 2.36
C ARG A 43 -7.69 -5.17 2.74
N TRP A 44 -8.37 -4.44 3.62
CA TRP A 44 -7.81 -3.28 4.31
C TRP A 44 -6.94 -3.74 5.48
N LEU A 45 -5.74 -3.16 5.62
CA LEU A 45 -4.76 -3.53 6.64
C LEU A 45 -4.44 -2.33 7.52
N SER A 46 -4.40 -2.56 8.82
CA SER A 46 -3.69 -1.72 9.78
C SER A 46 -2.17 -1.93 9.68
N ALA A 47 -1.41 -1.11 10.42
CA ALA A 47 0.04 -1.28 10.53
C ALA A 47 0.45 -2.67 11.07
N ASP A 48 -0.35 -3.23 11.99
CA ASP A 48 -0.01 -4.48 12.70
C ASP A 48 -0.34 -5.73 11.86
N GLU A 49 -1.18 -5.60 10.83
CA GLU A 49 -1.57 -6.69 9.92
C GLU A 49 -0.68 -6.78 8.67
N LEU A 50 0.28 -5.88 8.49
CA LEU A 50 1.17 -5.90 7.32
C LEU A 50 2.03 -7.16 7.28
N ASP A 51 2.42 -7.69 8.44
CA ASP A 51 3.27 -8.88 8.54
C ASP A 51 2.52 -10.19 8.24
N ASP A 52 1.18 -10.16 8.19
CA ASP A 52 0.34 -11.31 7.79
C ASP A 52 0.37 -11.57 6.28
N VAL A 53 0.92 -10.62 5.50
CA VAL A 53 0.96 -10.69 4.04
C VAL A 53 2.38 -11.03 3.59
N VAL A 54 2.50 -12.07 2.77
CA VAL A 54 3.76 -12.42 2.12
C VAL A 54 3.98 -11.49 0.93
N TRP A 55 4.52 -10.30 1.21
CA TRP A 55 4.81 -9.29 0.20
C TRP A 55 5.86 -9.76 -0.81
N LEU A 56 5.78 -9.24 -2.04
CA LEU A 56 6.84 -9.46 -3.01
C LEU A 56 8.12 -8.74 -2.56
N PRO A 57 9.31 -9.23 -2.95
CA PRO A 57 10.58 -8.60 -2.57
C PRO A 57 10.69 -7.11 -2.95
N ALA A 58 10.01 -6.67 -4.01
CA ALA A 58 10.00 -5.27 -4.44
C ALA A 58 9.12 -4.38 -3.54
N ASP A 59 8.13 -4.95 -2.85
CA ASP A 59 7.19 -4.20 -2.02
C ASP A 59 7.68 -4.08 -0.57
N ALA A 60 8.51 -5.02 -0.09
CA ALA A 60 9.07 -5.01 1.26
C ALA A 60 9.64 -3.65 1.72
N PRO A 61 10.50 -2.94 0.95
CA PRO A 61 11.00 -1.63 1.36
C PRO A 61 9.92 -0.54 1.41
N ILE A 62 8.87 -0.67 0.60
CA ILE A 62 7.72 0.25 0.61
C ILE A 62 6.85 -0.03 1.83
N VAL A 63 6.55 -1.29 2.13
CA VAL A 63 5.75 -1.69 3.30
C VAL A 63 6.39 -1.21 4.60
N ALA A 64 7.71 -1.36 4.73
CA ALA A 64 8.47 -0.84 5.88
C ALA A 64 8.36 0.69 6.01
N ALA A 65 8.35 1.42 4.89
CA ALA A 65 8.18 2.88 4.88
C ALA A 65 6.72 3.31 5.11
N LEU A 66 5.75 2.46 4.77
CA LEU A 66 4.32 2.72 4.94
C LEU A 66 3.86 2.49 6.38
N ALA A 67 4.40 1.46 7.06
CA ALA A 67 3.96 1.04 8.39
C ALA A 67 3.85 2.18 9.43
N PRO A 68 4.80 3.14 9.52
CA PRO A 68 4.70 4.26 10.47
C PRO A 68 3.57 5.25 10.17
N LEU A 69 3.01 5.23 8.95
CA LEU A 69 1.96 6.13 8.49
C LEU A 69 0.55 5.55 8.69
N LEU A 70 0.45 4.26 9.00
CA LEU A 70 -0.82 3.56 9.13
C LEU A 70 -1.32 3.58 10.58
N PRO A 71 -2.65 3.57 10.79
CA PRO A 71 -3.20 3.35 12.11
C PRO A 71 -2.81 1.96 12.60
N ARG A 72 -2.47 1.88 13.89
CA ARG A 72 -2.39 0.61 14.62
C ARG A 72 -3.79 0.21 15.06
N VAL A 73 -4.06 -1.09 15.17
CA VAL A 73 -5.32 -1.53 15.76
C VAL A 73 -5.23 -1.25 17.25
N SER A 74 -6.06 -0.33 17.75
CA SER A 74 -6.30 -0.23 19.19
C SER A 74 -6.94 -1.54 19.63
N THR A 75 -6.19 -2.38 20.35
CA THR A 75 -6.81 -3.49 21.07
C THR A 75 -7.82 -2.90 22.06
N PRO A 76 -9.08 -3.40 22.12
CA PRO A 76 -10.06 -2.92 23.10
C PRO A 76 -9.60 -3.11 24.54
#